data_AF-A0A9R1C293-F1
#
_entry.id   AF-A0A9R1C293-F1
#
_cell.length_a   1.000
_cell.length_b   1.000
_cell.length_c   1.000
_cell.angle_alpha   90.00
_cell.angle_beta   90.00
_cell.angle_gamma   90.00
#
_symmetry.space_group_name_H-M   'P 1'
#
loop_
_entity.id
_entity.type
_entity.pdbx_description
1 polymer ?
#
loop_
_entity_poly.entity_id
_entity_poly.type
_entity_poly.pdbx_seq_one_letter_code
_entity_poly.pdbx_strand_id
1 'polypeptide(L)'
;MEPLSGAAAAAAAAAGGGGASRPPSFASQTNALLRKNLIFQKRNRKATIRLIIVPIYLCVLLSVLQRVINNLLDKPKYKCGCMCVDVNGTGPCQNVCGIQYSTLDQAGSCPIPNPPEWPALLQVPHLEYRATQDSSESCRKSQSCPAAIPFTGANETLSTTVMQNMFTDSPLSNLSDNASISGILLGTDMPGTSTGFIEPAFISDVPIYVLQSECKSRNSVTLRTTIDAINVQKEIKCVQGLPLWRNSSRTINEETFKGYRKEKIGKGISEVAMAYDFQDSNEKRFNVLALYNSTYQNISYVPMPFGLLRVSRSLNAVSNAYLQFLQGQGSGIKMLLEFTKEMPKQATRLTIDFSSLIGPLFFEWVVALLFPLC
;
A
#
# COMPACT_ATOMS: atom_id res chain seq x y z
N MET A 1 -11.85 -68.68 37.71
CA MET A 1 -12.85 -68.58 36.62
C MET A 1 -12.12 -69.00 35.36
N GLU A 2 -12.39 -70.23 34.92
CA GLU A 2 -11.83 -70.88 33.72
C GLU A 2 -12.31 -70.22 32.40
N PRO A 3 -11.79 -70.60 31.21
CA PRO A 3 -10.52 -71.30 30.88
C PRO A 3 -9.72 -70.48 29.82
N LEU A 4 -8.65 -70.91 29.12
CA LEU A 4 -7.78 -72.11 29.10
C LEU A 4 -6.39 -71.65 28.57
N SER A 5 -5.31 -72.37 28.88
CA SER A 5 -4.01 -72.29 28.19
C SER A 5 -3.93 -73.36 27.09
N GLY A 6 -3.19 -73.11 26.01
CA GLY A 6 -3.10 -74.02 24.87
C GLY A 6 -2.45 -75.38 25.15
N ALA A 7 -2.71 -76.35 24.26
CA ALA A 7 -1.74 -77.26 23.62
C ALA A 7 -2.44 -78.40 22.84
N ALA A 8 -1.78 -78.81 21.75
CA ALA A 8 -1.80 -80.14 21.12
C ALA A 8 -3.04 -80.65 20.35
N ALA A 9 -2.90 -80.55 19.02
CA ALA A 9 -2.99 -81.64 18.05
C ALA A 9 -4.33 -82.38 17.79
N ALA A 10 -4.91 -82.09 16.62
CA ALA A 10 -5.41 -83.11 15.69
C ALA A 10 -5.11 -82.66 14.25
N ALA A 11 -4.75 -83.60 13.36
CA ALA A 11 -4.24 -83.31 12.03
C ALA A 11 -5.35 -83.19 10.97
N ALA A 12 -5.15 -82.31 9.98
CA ALA A 12 -5.61 -82.50 8.60
C ALA A 12 -4.91 -81.50 7.66
N ALA A 13 -3.67 -81.79 7.27
CA ALA A 13 -3.04 -81.08 6.15
C ALA A 13 -3.54 -81.68 4.82
N ALA A 14 -4.37 -80.94 4.08
CA ALA A 14 -4.69 -81.22 2.68
C ALA A 14 -4.55 -79.92 1.89
N ALA A 15 -3.83 -79.98 0.76
CA ALA A 15 -3.33 -78.80 0.07
C ALA A 15 -4.42 -78.03 -0.69
N GLY A 16 -4.35 -76.70 -0.66
CA GLY A 16 -5.21 -75.78 -1.41
C GLY A 16 -4.52 -74.44 -1.61
N GLY A 17 -3.56 -74.38 -2.53
CA GLY A 17 -2.77 -73.16 -2.77
C GLY A 17 -3.58 -72.03 -3.39
N GLY A 18 -4.00 -71.06 -2.59
CA GLY A 18 -4.60 -69.79 -3.03
C GLY A 18 -3.67 -68.63 -2.69
N GLY A 19 -2.80 -68.23 -3.63
CA GLY A 19 -1.84 -67.15 -3.40
C GLY A 19 -2.50 -65.79 -3.17
N ALA A 20 -2.10 -65.08 -2.11
CA ALA A 20 -2.52 -63.70 -1.89
C ALA A 20 -2.07 -62.81 -3.06
N SER A 21 -3.02 -62.13 -3.70
CA SER A 21 -2.75 -61.29 -4.87
C SER A 21 -1.95 -60.05 -4.46
N ARG A 22 -0.71 -59.96 -4.95
CA ARG A 22 0.14 -58.78 -4.76
C ARG A 22 -0.54 -57.56 -5.41
N PRO A 23 -0.70 -56.42 -4.71
CA PRO A 23 -1.41 -55.28 -5.27
C PRO A 23 -0.73 -54.80 -6.56
N PRO A 24 -1.48 -54.43 -7.61
CA PRO A 24 -0.91 -54.06 -8.90
C PRO A 24 0.00 -52.84 -8.75
N SER A 25 1.17 -52.89 -9.40
CA SER A 25 2.12 -51.77 -9.38
C SER A 25 1.49 -50.48 -9.91
N PHE A 26 1.95 -49.32 -9.42
CA PHE A 26 1.41 -48.01 -9.82
C PHE A 26 1.28 -47.87 -11.34
N ALA A 27 2.34 -48.20 -12.09
CA ALA A 27 2.33 -48.19 -13.56
C ALA A 27 1.24 -49.06 -14.19
N SER A 28 0.93 -50.23 -13.61
CA SER A 28 -0.16 -51.09 -14.06
C SER A 28 -1.53 -50.46 -13.80
N GLN A 29 -1.73 -49.81 -12.65
CA GLN A 29 -2.95 -49.07 -12.32
C GLN A 29 -3.14 -47.87 -13.26
N THR A 30 -2.09 -47.06 -13.47
CA THR A 30 -2.12 -45.90 -14.38
C THR A 30 -2.44 -46.31 -15.82
N ASN A 31 -1.81 -47.38 -16.34
CA ASN A 31 -2.09 -47.90 -17.68
C ASN A 31 -3.55 -48.41 -17.82
N ALA A 32 -4.08 -49.09 -16.79
CA ALA A 32 -5.47 -49.53 -16.78
C ALA A 32 -6.47 -48.35 -16.77
N LEU A 33 -6.23 -47.33 -15.93
CA LEU A 33 -7.04 -46.10 -15.88
C LEU A 33 -6.97 -45.32 -17.20
N LEU A 34 -5.79 -45.17 -17.78
CA LEU A 34 -5.59 -44.45 -19.05
C LEU A 34 -6.32 -45.16 -20.20
N ARG A 35 -6.25 -46.50 -20.28
CA ARG A 35 -7.04 -47.29 -21.24
C ARG A 35 -8.55 -47.12 -21.04
N LYS A 36 -9.03 -47.12 -19.79
CA LYS A 36 -10.45 -46.90 -19.47
C LYS A 36 -10.91 -45.51 -19.94
N ASN A 37 -10.14 -44.46 -19.66
CA ASN A 37 -10.45 -43.09 -20.07
C ASN A 37 -10.43 -42.93 -21.61
N LEU A 38 -9.46 -43.52 -22.30
CA LEU A 38 -9.41 -43.52 -23.77
C LEU A 38 -10.62 -44.21 -24.41
N ILE A 39 -11.06 -45.36 -23.86
CA ILE A 39 -12.25 -46.07 -24.36
C ILE A 39 -13.51 -45.23 -24.14
N PHE A 40 -13.63 -44.54 -23.00
CA PHE A 40 -14.74 -43.63 -22.72
C PHE A 40 -14.78 -42.46 -23.70
N GLN A 41 -13.65 -41.78 -23.93
CA GLN A 41 -13.55 -40.70 -24.92
C GLN A 41 -13.85 -41.18 -26.35
N LYS A 42 -13.36 -42.37 -26.75
CA LYS A 42 -13.66 -42.97 -28.05
C LYS A 42 -15.17 -43.25 -28.22
N ARG A 43 -15.86 -43.69 -27.16
CA ARG A 43 -17.31 -43.95 -27.17
C ARG A 43 -18.12 -42.66 -27.19
N ASN A 44 -17.70 -41.62 -26.47
CA ASN A 44 -18.37 -40.33 -26.41
C ASN A 44 -17.75 -39.27 -27.34
N ARG A 45 -17.45 -39.68 -28.59
CA ARG A 45 -16.68 -38.90 -29.57
C ARG A 45 -17.22 -37.48 -29.81
N LYS A 46 -18.54 -37.26 -29.73
CA LYS A 46 -19.16 -35.93 -29.88
C LYS A 46 -18.78 -34.98 -28.73
N ALA A 47 -18.76 -35.46 -27.49
CA ALA A 47 -18.34 -34.67 -26.33
C ALA A 47 -16.84 -34.36 -26.38
N THR A 48 -16.00 -35.35 -26.70
CA THR A 48 -14.55 -35.15 -26.86
C THR A 48 -14.21 -34.16 -27.97
N ILE A 49 -14.89 -34.21 -29.12
CA ILE A 49 -14.72 -33.20 -30.18
C ILE A 49 -15.09 -31.79 -29.69
N ARG A 50 -16.20 -31.64 -28.95
CA ARG A 50 -16.57 -30.34 -28.36
C ARG A 50 -15.51 -29.85 -27.35
N LEU A 51 -15.00 -30.72 -26.49
CA LEU A 51 -13.94 -30.39 -25.51
C LEU A 51 -12.62 -29.96 -26.18
N ILE A 52 -12.33 -30.40 -27.41
CA ILE A 52 -11.15 -29.99 -28.17
C ILE A 52 -11.41 -28.70 -28.97
N ILE A 53 -12.60 -28.53 -29.55
CA ILE A 53 -12.91 -27.35 -30.38
C ILE A 53 -13.08 -26.08 -29.53
N VAL A 54 -13.70 -26.16 -28.35
CA VAL A 54 -13.93 -24.97 -27.51
C VAL A 54 -12.64 -24.24 -27.09
N PRO A 55 -11.58 -24.90 -26.59
CA PRO A 55 -10.33 -24.20 -26.26
C PRO A 55 -9.64 -23.65 -27.50
N ILE A 56 -9.70 -24.32 -28.66
CA ILE A 56 -9.18 -23.77 -29.93
C ILE A 56 -9.93 -22.48 -30.31
N TYR A 57 -11.27 -22.50 -30.24
CA TYR A 57 -12.10 -21.32 -30.49
C TYR A 57 -11.78 -20.18 -29.51
N LEU A 58 -11.64 -20.48 -28.22
CA LEU A 58 -11.23 -19.51 -27.20
C LEU A 58 -9.82 -18.96 -27.49
N CYS A 59 -8.84 -19.79 -27.84
CA CYS A 59 -7.50 -19.32 -28.23
C CYS A 59 -7.54 -18.37 -29.43
N VAL A 60 -8.34 -18.67 -30.45
CA VAL A 60 -8.53 -17.78 -31.62
C VAL A 60 -9.19 -16.47 -31.20
N LEU A 61 -10.28 -16.53 -30.43
CA LEU A 61 -11.00 -15.35 -29.93
C LEU A 61 -10.10 -14.46 -29.06
N LEU A 62 -9.33 -15.06 -28.15
CA LEU A 62 -8.36 -14.36 -27.31
C LEU A 62 -7.20 -13.78 -28.12
N SER A 63 -6.73 -14.47 -29.16
CA SER A 63 -5.68 -13.95 -30.06
C SER A 63 -6.16 -12.73 -30.85
N VAL A 64 -7.41 -12.76 -31.32
CA VAL A 64 -8.06 -11.61 -31.98
C VAL A 64 -8.24 -10.46 -30.98
N LEU A 65 -8.76 -10.74 -29.79
CA LEU A 65 -8.97 -9.74 -28.73
C LEU A 65 -7.66 -9.09 -28.28
N GLN A 66 -6.61 -9.90 -28.06
CA GLN A 66 -5.25 -9.46 -27.75
C GLN A 66 -4.70 -8.53 -28.84
N ARG A 67 -4.92 -8.85 -30.12
CA ARG A 67 -4.49 -8.01 -31.25
C ARG A 67 -5.26 -6.68 -31.31
N VAL A 68 -6.57 -6.71 -31.11
CA VAL A 68 -7.42 -5.50 -31.05
C VAL A 68 -7.00 -4.61 -29.89
N ILE A 69 -6.80 -5.16 -28.70
CA ILE A 69 -6.42 -4.42 -27.50
C ILE A 69 -5.00 -3.88 -27.61
N ASN A 70 -4.04 -4.65 -28.12
CA ASN A 70 -2.69 -4.14 -28.35
C ASN A 70 -2.70 -2.98 -29.37
N ASN A 71 -3.50 -3.04 -30.44
CA ASN A 71 -3.67 -1.90 -31.36
C ASN A 71 -4.33 -0.67 -30.71
N LEU A 72 -5.23 -0.87 -29.74
CA LEU A 72 -5.82 0.23 -28.97
C LEU A 72 -4.84 0.84 -27.96
N LEU A 73 -4.01 0.01 -27.33
CA LEU A 73 -2.95 0.41 -26.39
C LEU A 73 -1.70 0.94 -27.08
N ASP A 74 -1.52 0.71 -28.39
CA ASP A 74 -0.38 1.25 -29.14
C ASP A 74 -0.54 2.72 -29.56
N LYS A 75 -1.72 3.31 -29.30
CA LYS A 75 -2.02 4.72 -29.57
C LYS A 75 -1.02 5.66 -28.85
N PRO A 76 -0.65 6.81 -29.45
CA PRO A 76 0.36 7.71 -28.89
C PRO A 76 0.14 8.09 -27.43
N LYS A 77 -1.11 8.26 -26.98
CA LYS A 77 -1.49 8.60 -25.61
C LYS A 77 -1.05 7.59 -24.53
N TYR A 78 -0.65 6.38 -24.89
CA TYR A 78 -0.16 5.34 -23.97
C TYR A 78 1.35 5.08 -24.09
N LYS A 79 2.07 6.01 -24.73
CA LYS A 79 3.51 6.01 -24.91
C LYS A 79 4.06 7.36 -24.45
N CYS A 80 5.32 7.39 -24.03
CA CYS A 80 6.01 8.67 -23.84
C CYS A 80 6.04 9.45 -25.17
N GLY A 81 5.82 10.76 -25.10
CA GLY A 81 5.98 11.65 -26.24
C GLY A 81 7.45 11.82 -26.62
N CYS A 82 7.70 11.95 -27.92
CA CYS A 82 9.04 12.13 -28.47
C CYS A 82 9.00 13.20 -29.56
N MET A 83 10.06 13.99 -29.64
CA MET A 83 10.22 15.05 -30.63
C MET A 83 11.57 14.93 -31.33
N CYS A 84 11.62 15.25 -32.62
CA CYS A 84 12.89 15.34 -33.33
C CYS A 84 13.58 16.65 -32.96
N VAL A 85 14.75 16.56 -32.33
CA VAL A 85 15.56 17.70 -31.91
C VAL A 85 16.92 17.60 -32.59
N ASP A 86 17.37 18.69 -33.22
CA ASP A 86 18.77 18.78 -33.66
C ASP A 86 19.63 19.23 -32.48
N VAL A 87 20.23 18.27 -31.80
CA VAL A 87 21.03 18.47 -30.59
C VAL A 87 22.33 19.24 -30.88
N ASN A 88 22.80 19.23 -32.14
CA ASN A 88 24.09 19.80 -32.56
C ASN A 88 23.96 20.95 -33.57
N GLY A 89 22.73 21.40 -33.89
CA GLY A 89 22.43 22.52 -34.80
C GLY A 89 22.92 22.37 -36.24
N THR A 90 23.36 21.17 -36.64
CA THR A 90 24.03 20.87 -37.91
C THR A 90 23.78 19.42 -38.38
N GLY A 91 22.91 18.65 -37.73
CA GLY A 91 22.80 17.20 -37.89
C GLY A 91 21.40 16.68 -38.27
N PRO A 92 21.29 15.39 -38.66
CA PRO A 92 19.98 14.75 -38.79
C PRO A 92 19.29 14.73 -37.43
N CYS A 93 18.02 15.13 -37.38
CA CYS A 93 17.31 15.30 -36.11
C CYS A 93 17.23 13.99 -35.32
N GLN A 94 17.55 14.06 -34.03
CA GLN A 94 17.49 12.90 -33.14
C GLN A 94 16.12 12.85 -32.47
N ASN A 95 15.46 11.69 -32.52
CA ASN A 95 14.17 11.51 -31.86
C ASN A 95 14.38 11.32 -30.35
N VAL A 96 14.16 12.37 -29.57
CA VAL A 96 14.33 12.38 -28.12
C VAL A 96 12.96 12.25 -27.44
N CYS A 97 12.83 11.27 -26.55
CA CYS A 97 11.60 11.03 -25.79
C CYS A 97 11.72 11.59 -24.37
N GLY A 98 10.65 12.19 -23.85
CA GLY A 98 10.65 12.77 -22.51
C GLY A 98 9.33 13.41 -22.11
N ILE A 99 9.18 13.70 -20.82
CA ILE A 99 7.97 14.35 -20.25
C ILE A 99 7.78 15.73 -20.89
N GLN A 100 8.86 16.45 -21.18
CA GLN A 100 8.86 17.75 -21.85
C GLN A 100 8.33 17.72 -23.30
N TYR A 101 8.24 16.54 -23.92
CA TYR A 101 7.70 16.33 -25.27
C TYR A 101 6.38 15.54 -25.25
N SER A 102 5.74 15.42 -24.07
CA SER A 102 4.57 14.58 -23.83
C SER A 102 3.33 15.40 -23.48
N THR A 103 2.16 14.95 -23.91
CA THR A 103 0.88 15.45 -23.35
C THR A 103 0.64 14.89 -21.94
N LEU A 104 -0.36 15.44 -21.23
CA LEU A 104 -0.74 14.97 -19.88
C LEU A 104 -1.02 13.46 -19.82
N ASP A 105 -1.71 12.90 -20.82
CA ASP A 105 -1.96 11.44 -20.91
C ASP A 105 -0.67 10.63 -21.10
N GLN A 106 0.29 11.18 -21.85
CA GLN A 106 1.54 10.50 -22.20
C GLN A 106 2.57 10.54 -21.07
N ALA A 107 2.59 11.60 -20.26
CA ALA A 107 3.59 11.84 -19.22
C ALA A 107 3.73 10.66 -18.24
N GLY A 108 2.62 10.02 -17.86
CA GLY A 108 2.63 8.84 -16.98
C GLY A 108 3.35 7.61 -17.57
N SER A 109 3.55 7.58 -18.89
CA SER A 109 4.24 6.48 -19.61
C SER A 109 5.75 6.71 -19.78
N CYS A 110 6.25 7.91 -19.43
CA CYS A 110 7.64 8.28 -19.62
C CYS A 110 8.62 7.67 -18.60
N PRO A 111 9.92 7.58 -18.94
CA PRO A 111 10.96 7.25 -17.98
C PRO A 111 11.15 8.41 -16.99
N ILE A 112 11.39 8.07 -15.72
CA ILE A 112 11.75 8.99 -14.64
C ILE A 112 13.02 8.42 -14.01
N PRO A 113 14.22 8.75 -14.55
CA PRO A 113 15.48 8.18 -14.07
C PRO A 113 15.88 8.71 -12.69
N ASN A 114 15.52 9.95 -12.37
CA ASN A 114 15.75 10.60 -11.09
C ASN A 114 14.40 11.14 -10.58
N PRO A 115 13.67 10.38 -9.73
CA PRO A 115 12.41 10.84 -9.13
C PRO A 115 12.64 11.98 -8.12
N PRO A 116 11.70 12.94 -7.97
CA PRO A 116 11.90 14.10 -7.11
C PRO A 116 11.96 13.76 -5.60
N GLU A 117 12.67 14.60 -4.86
CA GLU A 117 12.91 14.50 -3.42
C GLU A 117 11.88 15.28 -2.61
N TRP A 118 10.67 14.71 -2.50
CA TRP A 118 9.55 15.34 -1.79
C TRP A 118 9.77 15.38 -0.27
N PRO A 119 9.65 16.54 0.41
CA PRO A 119 9.72 16.62 1.86
C PRO A 119 8.68 15.71 2.54
N ALA A 120 9.08 15.02 3.60
CA ALA A 120 8.24 14.02 4.25
C ALA A 120 7.08 14.66 5.02
N LEU A 121 5.85 14.47 4.51
CA LEU A 121 4.62 14.96 5.13
C LEU A 121 3.95 13.88 6.00
N LEU A 122 3.24 14.31 7.04
CA LEU A 122 2.28 13.53 7.82
C LEU A 122 0.88 13.55 7.21
N GLN A 123 0.09 12.48 7.36
CA GLN A 123 -1.36 12.55 7.12
C GLN A 123 -2.08 13.27 8.28
N VAL A 124 -2.62 14.45 8.01
CA VAL A 124 -3.53 15.16 8.92
C VAL A 124 -4.96 14.89 8.47
N PRO A 125 -5.95 14.76 9.37
CA PRO A 125 -7.34 14.63 8.95
C PRO A 125 -7.92 15.95 8.45
N HIS A 126 -8.78 15.88 7.44
CA HIS A 126 -9.56 17.02 6.98
C HIS A 126 -10.35 17.63 8.14
N LEU A 127 -10.43 18.95 8.17
CA LEU A 127 -10.90 19.73 9.33
C LEU A 127 -12.26 19.28 9.89
N GLU A 128 -13.20 18.97 9.00
CA GLU A 128 -14.55 18.47 9.31
C GLU A 128 -14.56 17.11 10.02
N TYR A 129 -13.54 16.29 9.77
CA TYR A 129 -13.44 14.92 10.21
C TYR A 129 -12.56 14.74 11.44
N ARG A 130 -11.83 15.77 11.89
CA ARG A 130 -10.99 15.69 13.09
C ARG A 130 -11.79 15.24 14.31
N ALA A 131 -11.22 14.32 15.07
CA ALA A 131 -11.73 13.89 16.36
C ALA A 131 -11.68 15.06 17.36
N THR A 132 -12.76 15.23 18.11
CA THR A 132 -12.89 16.26 19.17
C THR A 132 -13.10 15.55 20.50
N GLN A 133 -12.40 16.00 21.54
CA GLN A 133 -12.37 15.32 22.84
C GLN A 133 -13.75 15.29 23.53
N ASP A 134 -14.50 16.38 23.37
CA ASP A 134 -15.93 16.47 23.63
C ASP A 134 -16.66 16.96 22.37
N SER A 135 -17.98 16.90 22.36
CA SER A 135 -18.86 17.25 21.22
C SER A 135 -18.96 18.76 20.96
N SER A 136 -17.84 19.47 21.00
CA SER A 136 -17.70 20.89 20.72
C SER A 136 -17.78 21.18 19.21
N GLU A 137 -18.99 21.07 18.66
CA GLU A 137 -19.35 21.60 17.32
C GLU A 137 -18.80 23.02 17.08
N SER A 138 -18.62 23.80 18.15
CA SER A 138 -17.97 25.11 18.13
C SER A 138 -16.61 25.13 17.41
N CYS A 139 -15.72 24.14 17.61
CA CYS A 139 -14.44 24.13 16.89
C CYS A 139 -14.62 23.85 15.39
N ARG A 140 -15.63 23.05 15.02
CA ARG A 140 -15.95 22.73 13.62
C ARG A 140 -16.56 23.96 12.93
N LYS A 141 -17.49 24.64 13.59
CA LYS A 141 -18.12 25.90 13.14
C LYS A 141 -17.10 27.03 13.00
N SER A 142 -16.14 27.15 13.92
CA SER A 142 -15.06 28.16 13.88
C SER A 142 -13.80 27.72 13.11
N GLN A 143 -13.89 26.59 12.38
CA GLN A 143 -12.82 26.03 11.56
C GLN A 143 -11.45 25.94 12.27
N SER A 144 -11.46 25.57 13.57
CA SER A 144 -10.28 25.63 14.44
C SER A 144 -9.99 24.36 15.23
N CYS A 145 -10.65 23.24 14.91
CA CYS A 145 -10.40 21.97 15.62
C CYS A 145 -8.92 21.53 15.53
N PRO A 146 -8.27 21.21 16.66
CA PRO A 146 -6.91 20.72 16.68
C PRO A 146 -6.80 19.33 16.04
N ALA A 147 -5.58 18.95 15.66
CA ALA A 147 -5.26 17.59 15.25
C ALA A 147 -5.05 16.72 16.51
N ALA A 148 -6.05 15.91 16.86
CA ALA A 148 -5.97 15.00 18.01
C ALA A 148 -4.92 13.89 17.79
N ILE A 149 -4.12 13.64 18.84
CA ILE A 149 -3.03 12.66 18.86
C ILE A 149 -3.12 11.84 20.17
N PRO A 150 -3.94 10.77 20.21
CA PRO A 150 -4.05 9.94 21.40
C PRO A 150 -2.78 9.12 21.65
N PHE A 151 -2.33 9.06 22.91
CA PHE A 151 -1.14 8.32 23.31
C PHE A 151 -1.27 7.63 24.67
N THR A 152 -0.50 6.56 24.88
CA THR A 152 -0.46 5.76 26.13
C THR A 152 0.93 5.12 26.30
N GLY A 153 1.18 4.49 27.45
CA GLY A 153 2.39 3.72 27.72
C GLY A 153 2.43 3.24 29.17
N ALA A 154 3.38 2.38 29.54
CA ALA A 154 3.53 1.90 30.92
C ALA A 154 4.03 3.00 31.89
N ASN A 155 4.66 4.06 31.36
CA ASN A 155 5.08 5.22 32.13
C ASN A 155 4.49 6.50 31.53
N GLU A 156 3.50 7.07 32.22
CA GLU A 156 2.78 8.29 31.83
C GLU A 156 3.69 9.52 31.76
N THR A 157 4.62 9.68 32.71
CA THR A 157 5.49 10.87 32.77
C THR A 157 6.44 10.90 31.58
N LEU A 158 7.14 9.78 31.32
CA LEU A 158 8.01 9.63 30.16
C LEU A 158 7.24 9.82 28.85
N SER A 159 6.09 9.15 28.71
CA SER A 159 5.26 9.24 27.50
C SER A 159 4.82 10.69 27.23
N THR A 160 4.45 11.42 28.27
CA THR A 160 4.02 12.82 28.18
C THR A 160 5.17 13.73 27.79
N THR A 161 6.36 13.58 28.39
CA THR A 161 7.55 14.35 28.01
C THR A 161 7.97 14.07 26.57
N VAL A 162 7.94 12.81 26.13
CA VAL A 162 8.22 12.45 24.73
C VAL A 162 7.19 13.10 23.79
N MET A 163 5.90 13.07 24.11
CA MET A 163 4.89 13.74 23.27
C MET A 163 5.03 15.26 23.22
N GLN A 164 5.45 15.90 24.32
CA GLN A 164 5.74 17.34 24.34
C GLN A 164 6.92 17.69 23.43
N ASN A 165 8.00 16.89 23.47
CA ASN A 165 9.19 17.05 22.62
C ASN A 165 8.94 16.83 21.11
N MET A 166 7.76 16.33 20.72
CA MET A 166 7.41 16.11 19.31
C MET A 166 7.11 17.41 18.56
N PHE A 167 6.71 18.47 19.27
CA PHE A 167 6.40 19.77 18.68
C PHE A 167 7.59 20.72 18.79
N THR A 168 7.96 21.33 17.67
CA THR A 168 9.01 22.34 17.61
C THR A 168 8.41 23.72 17.37
N ASP A 169 8.45 24.58 18.39
CA ASP A 169 7.93 25.95 18.33
C ASP A 169 8.93 26.90 17.64
N SER A 170 9.27 26.56 16.39
CA SER A 170 10.11 27.36 15.51
C SER A 170 9.26 28.34 14.68
N PRO A 171 9.72 29.59 14.46
CA PRO A 171 9.00 30.55 13.64
C PRO A 171 9.00 30.15 12.15
N LEU A 172 7.84 30.23 11.50
CA LEU A 172 7.65 29.90 10.07
C LEU A 172 8.42 30.81 9.08
N SER A 173 9.11 31.83 9.56
CA SER A 173 9.78 32.83 8.73
C SER A 173 11.07 32.36 8.06
N ASN A 174 11.65 31.22 8.50
CA ASN A 174 12.98 30.75 8.09
C ASN A 174 12.98 29.48 7.22
N LEU A 175 11.86 29.14 6.57
CA LEU A 175 11.82 27.99 5.64
C LEU A 175 12.39 28.39 4.26
N SER A 176 13.70 28.33 4.10
CA SER A 176 14.40 28.49 2.81
C SER A 176 14.93 27.16 2.26
N ASP A 177 15.55 26.35 3.11
CA ASP A 177 16.32 25.16 2.71
C ASP A 177 15.58 23.86 3.06
N ASN A 178 15.78 22.78 2.29
CA ASN A 178 15.14 21.48 2.52
C ASN A 178 15.37 20.94 3.96
N ALA A 179 16.56 21.11 4.51
CA ALA A 179 16.86 20.74 5.90
C ALA A 179 16.01 21.51 6.93
N SER A 180 15.68 22.78 6.66
CA SER A 180 14.81 23.60 7.53
C SER A 180 13.35 23.14 7.45
N ILE A 181 12.87 22.82 6.24
CA ILE A 181 11.53 22.28 5.96
C ILE A 181 11.34 20.95 6.71
N SER A 182 12.30 20.03 6.58
CA SER A 182 12.24 18.70 7.18
C SER A 182 12.59 18.67 8.67
N GLY A 183 13.02 19.81 9.24
CA GLY A 183 13.17 20.03 10.67
C GLY A 183 11.87 20.35 11.41
N ILE A 184 10.76 20.60 10.70
CA ILE A 184 9.45 21.03 11.23
C ILE A 184 8.40 19.94 10.96
N LEU A 185 7.48 19.68 11.90
CA LEU A 185 6.45 18.65 11.73
C LEU A 185 5.37 19.09 10.73
N LEU A 186 5.63 18.83 9.44
CA LEU A 186 4.72 19.10 8.34
C LEU A 186 3.70 17.96 8.12
N GLY A 187 2.50 18.33 7.67
CA GLY A 187 1.47 17.40 7.26
C GLY A 187 0.45 18.01 6.30
N THR A 188 -0.50 17.19 5.86
CA THR A 188 -1.52 17.55 4.86
C THR A 188 -2.75 16.67 5.01
N ASP A 189 -3.92 17.20 4.66
CA ASP A 189 -5.17 16.43 4.52
C ASP A 189 -5.46 15.97 3.09
N MET A 190 -4.62 16.37 2.12
CA MET A 190 -4.61 15.75 0.80
C MET A 190 -4.32 14.25 0.93
N PRO A 191 -5.09 13.38 0.24
CA PRO A 191 -4.73 11.97 0.14
C PRO A 191 -3.37 11.76 -0.55
N GLY A 192 -2.75 10.60 -0.32
CA GLY A 192 -1.65 10.11 -1.16
C GLY A 192 -2.17 9.57 -2.50
N THR A 193 -1.32 9.54 -3.52
CA THR A 193 -1.56 8.80 -4.76
C THR A 193 -1.01 7.37 -4.63
N SER A 194 -1.13 6.55 -5.66
CA SER A 194 -0.53 5.20 -5.71
C SER A 194 0.98 5.18 -6.00
N THR A 195 1.61 6.33 -6.29
CA THR A 195 3.05 6.43 -6.63
C THR A 195 3.63 7.77 -6.17
N GLY A 196 4.77 7.76 -5.47
CA GLY A 196 5.42 8.97 -4.94
C GLY A 196 6.19 9.82 -5.97
N PHE A 197 5.98 9.62 -7.28
CA PHE A 197 6.61 10.49 -8.30
C PHE A 197 6.13 11.95 -8.18
N ILE A 198 4.88 12.14 -7.72
CA ILE A 198 4.26 13.43 -7.46
C ILE A 198 3.61 13.36 -6.07
N GLU A 199 4.00 14.26 -5.18
CA GLU A 199 3.30 14.48 -3.91
C GLU A 199 2.16 15.50 -4.15
N PRO A 200 0.88 15.07 -4.19
CA PRO A 200 -0.26 15.93 -4.50
C PRO A 200 -0.43 17.12 -3.54
N ALA A 201 0.09 17.03 -2.31
CA ALA A 201 0.08 18.13 -1.36
C ALA A 201 0.95 19.33 -1.78
N PHE A 202 1.95 19.15 -2.65
CA PHE A 202 2.75 20.26 -3.20
C PHE A 202 2.18 20.82 -4.52
N ILE A 203 1.23 20.15 -5.18
CA ILE A 203 0.69 20.57 -6.50
C ILE A 203 -0.79 21.05 -6.45
N SER A 204 -1.59 20.56 -5.52
CA SER A 204 -3.00 20.99 -5.33
C SER A 204 -3.15 22.45 -4.84
N ASP A 205 -4.36 22.96 -4.71
CA ASP A 205 -4.63 24.25 -4.04
C ASP A 205 -4.73 24.15 -2.50
N VAL A 206 -4.56 22.94 -1.95
CA VAL A 206 -4.72 22.67 -0.51
C VAL A 206 -3.47 23.11 0.27
N PRO A 207 -3.61 23.74 1.45
CA PRO A 207 -2.48 24.17 2.27
C PRO A 207 -1.70 23.00 2.89
N ILE A 208 -0.45 23.26 3.21
CA ILE A 208 0.37 22.38 4.06
C ILE A 208 0.21 22.84 5.50
N TYR A 209 0.12 21.89 6.42
CA TYR A 209 0.00 22.15 7.85
C TYR A 209 1.35 22.02 8.55
N VAL A 210 1.66 22.96 9.44
CA VAL A 210 2.71 22.81 10.46
C VAL A 210 2.03 22.47 11.78
N LEU A 211 2.38 21.34 12.39
CA LEU A 211 1.87 20.95 13.70
C LEU A 211 2.73 21.55 14.81
N GLN A 212 2.11 22.34 15.69
CA GLN A 212 2.76 22.96 16.87
C GLN A 212 1.95 22.68 18.14
N SER A 213 2.57 22.91 19.31
CA SER A 213 1.91 22.83 20.61
C SER A 213 0.79 23.87 20.74
N GLU A 214 1.05 25.09 20.28
CA GLU A 214 0.17 26.24 20.26
C GLU A 214 0.40 27.11 19.01
N CYS A 215 -0.67 27.51 18.33
CA CYS A 215 -0.57 28.39 17.16
C CYS A 215 -0.66 29.87 17.56
N LYS A 216 0.51 30.54 17.67
CA LYS A 216 0.63 31.95 18.10
C LYS A 216 -0.02 32.97 17.16
N SER A 217 -0.27 32.62 15.89
CA SER A 217 -1.11 33.42 14.98
C SER A 217 -1.91 32.51 14.05
N ARG A 218 -3.08 33.00 13.59
CA ARG A 218 -3.87 32.34 12.52
C ARG A 218 -3.40 32.68 11.11
N ASN A 219 -2.36 33.50 10.97
CA ASN A 219 -1.89 33.96 9.66
C ASN A 219 -1.20 32.80 8.94
N SER A 220 -1.57 32.57 7.68
CA SER A 220 -0.82 31.68 6.82
C SER A 220 0.44 32.35 6.29
N VAL A 221 1.47 31.54 6.03
CA VAL A 221 2.72 31.98 5.41
C VAL A 221 2.84 31.29 4.06
N THR A 222 3.20 32.02 3.00
CA THR A 222 3.46 31.40 1.70
C THR A 222 4.89 30.91 1.64
N LEU A 223 5.09 29.59 1.65
CA LEU A 223 6.35 28.97 1.27
C LEU A 223 6.58 29.16 -0.22
N ARG A 224 7.77 29.62 -0.59
CA ARG A 224 8.29 29.57 -1.96
C ARG A 224 9.60 28.81 -1.91
N THR A 225 9.64 27.64 -2.53
CA THR A 225 10.82 26.78 -2.56
C THR A 225 10.93 26.10 -3.91
N THR A 226 12.11 25.57 -4.22
CA THR A 226 12.34 24.76 -5.41
C THR A 226 12.61 23.32 -4.95
N ILE A 227 11.72 22.41 -5.31
CA ILE A 227 11.90 20.96 -5.07
C ILE A 227 12.47 20.40 -6.37
N ASP A 228 13.77 20.07 -6.35
CA ASP A 228 14.60 19.75 -7.52
C ASP A 228 14.55 20.82 -8.62
N ALA A 229 13.68 20.63 -9.61
CA ALA A 229 13.47 21.54 -10.74
C ALA A 229 12.07 22.19 -10.74
N ILE A 230 11.27 21.96 -9.70
CA ILE A 230 9.87 22.39 -9.59
C ILE A 230 9.79 23.56 -8.62
N ASN A 231 9.48 24.75 -9.13
CA ASN A 231 9.16 25.91 -8.30
C ASN A 231 7.78 25.72 -7.68
N VAL A 232 7.73 25.58 -6.35
CA VAL A 232 6.51 25.34 -5.58
C VAL A 232 6.19 26.57 -4.74
N GLN A 233 4.98 27.11 -4.94
CA GLN A 233 4.39 28.13 -4.08
C GLN A 233 3.24 27.50 -3.29
N LYS A 234 3.37 27.46 -1.96
CA LYS A 234 2.44 26.75 -1.07
C LYS A 234 2.04 27.57 0.13
N GLU A 235 0.74 27.63 0.42
CA GLU A 235 0.24 28.18 1.67
C GLU A 235 0.54 27.20 2.81
N ILE A 236 1.21 27.69 3.86
CA ILE A 236 1.42 26.97 5.13
C ILE A 236 0.49 27.55 6.19
N LYS A 237 -0.21 26.67 6.91
CA LYS A 237 -1.09 27.00 8.06
C LYS A 237 -0.62 26.26 9.31
N CYS A 238 -0.58 26.96 10.44
CA CYS A 238 -0.39 26.29 11.73
C CYS A 238 -1.65 25.49 12.11
N VAL A 239 -1.47 24.28 12.60
CA VAL A 239 -2.52 23.46 13.23
C VAL A 239 -2.01 23.03 14.60
N GLN A 240 -2.81 23.25 15.64
CA GLN A 240 -2.47 22.75 16.96
C GLN A 240 -2.51 21.21 16.95
N GLY A 241 -1.39 20.58 17.27
CA GLY A 241 -1.33 19.16 17.60
C GLY A 241 -1.71 18.99 19.06
N LEU A 242 -2.78 18.25 19.33
CA LEU A 242 -3.29 18.03 20.69
C LEU A 242 -2.92 16.61 21.16
N PRO A 243 -1.85 16.45 21.96
CA PRO A 243 -1.53 15.17 22.58
C PRO A 243 -2.58 14.83 23.64
N LEU A 244 -3.14 13.61 23.57
CA LEU A 244 -4.25 13.17 24.41
C LEU A 244 -3.92 11.86 25.13
N TRP A 245 -3.64 11.91 26.44
CA TRP A 245 -3.39 10.70 27.22
C TRP A 245 -4.60 9.75 27.22
N ARG A 246 -4.33 8.45 27.22
CA ARG A 246 -5.30 7.36 27.32
C ARG A 246 -4.82 6.26 28.25
N ASN A 247 -5.76 5.67 28.98
CA ASN A 247 -5.48 4.65 29.99
C ASN A 247 -5.05 3.28 29.41
N SER A 248 -5.22 3.04 28.10
CA SER A 248 -4.80 1.78 27.48
C SER A 248 -4.62 1.86 25.96
N SER A 249 -3.75 0.99 25.44
CA SER A 249 -3.55 0.76 23.99
C SER A 249 -4.82 0.32 23.28
N ARG A 250 -5.66 -0.49 23.95
CA ARG A 250 -6.98 -0.87 23.44
C ARG A 250 -7.89 0.33 23.21
N THR A 251 -7.92 1.29 24.12
CA THR A 251 -8.71 2.53 23.99
C THR A 251 -8.28 3.32 22.75
N ILE A 252 -6.97 3.43 22.52
CA ILE A 252 -6.41 4.12 21.35
C ILE A 252 -6.76 3.39 20.05
N ASN A 253 -6.62 2.06 20.02
CA ASN A 253 -6.97 1.25 18.86
C ASN A 253 -8.46 1.36 18.54
N GLU A 254 -9.33 1.34 19.55
CA GLU A 254 -10.77 1.54 19.38
C GLU A 254 -11.12 2.97 18.91
N GLU A 255 -10.46 4.02 19.42
CA GLU A 255 -10.65 5.40 18.94
C GLU A 255 -10.19 5.57 17.48
N THR A 256 -9.03 5.00 17.14
CA THR A 256 -8.48 5.03 15.77
C THR A 256 -9.37 4.24 14.80
N PHE A 257 -9.89 3.09 15.23
CA PHE A 257 -10.82 2.29 14.42
C PHE A 257 -12.15 3.02 14.19
N LYS A 258 -12.74 3.63 15.24
CA LYS A 258 -13.98 4.44 15.17
C LYS A 258 -13.85 5.69 14.30
N GLY A 259 -12.63 6.14 14.02
CA GLY A 259 -12.33 7.21 13.06
C GLY A 259 -12.38 6.76 11.61
N TYR A 260 -12.18 5.48 11.31
CA TYR A 260 -12.09 4.95 9.95
C TYR A 260 -13.43 5.00 9.21
N ARG A 261 -13.42 5.60 8.01
CA ARG A 261 -14.65 5.90 7.24
C ARG A 261 -15.55 4.71 6.90
N LYS A 262 -15.06 3.47 6.96
CA LYS A 262 -15.87 2.28 6.65
C LYS A 262 -16.78 1.81 7.80
N GLU A 263 -16.61 2.29 9.03
CA GLU A 263 -17.36 1.76 10.18
C GLU A 263 -18.72 2.43 10.41
N LYS A 264 -18.96 3.67 9.93
CA LYS A 264 -20.07 4.49 10.43
C LYS A 264 -21.35 4.51 9.60
N ILE A 265 -22.34 3.80 10.12
CA ILE A 265 -23.75 4.19 10.08
C ILE A 265 -24.03 5.11 11.29
N GLY A 266 -24.28 6.41 11.05
CA GLY A 266 -25.04 7.26 11.98
C GLY A 266 -24.33 8.20 12.98
N LYS A 267 -22.99 8.20 13.15
CA LYS A 267 -22.30 9.03 14.18
C LYS A 267 -21.19 10.00 13.71
N GLY A 268 -21.11 10.34 12.42
CA GLY A 268 -20.14 11.30 11.83
C GLY A 268 -18.67 10.89 11.90
N ILE A 269 -17.80 11.37 11.01
CA ILE A 269 -16.37 10.94 10.98
C ILE A 269 -15.57 11.63 12.12
N SER A 270 -14.61 10.90 12.72
CA SER A 270 -13.80 11.33 13.87
C SER A 270 -12.37 10.76 13.78
N GLU A 271 -11.60 11.22 12.80
CA GLU A 271 -10.23 10.81 12.50
C GLU A 271 -9.20 11.52 13.41
N VAL A 272 -8.15 10.78 13.81
CA VAL A 272 -6.97 11.29 14.54
C VAL A 272 -5.77 11.44 13.60
N ALA A 273 -4.79 12.30 13.90
CA ALA A 273 -3.66 12.52 13.00
C ALA A 273 -2.60 11.42 13.08
N MET A 274 -2.29 10.99 14.29
CA MET A 274 -1.42 9.86 14.60
C MET A 274 -1.78 9.36 15.99
N ALA A 275 -1.34 8.16 16.36
CA ALA A 275 -1.57 7.65 17.69
C ALA A 275 -0.43 6.72 18.13
N TYR A 276 -0.12 6.68 19.43
CA TYR A 276 1.06 5.98 19.93
C TYR A 276 0.80 5.19 21.22
N ASP A 277 1.39 4.01 21.30
CA ASP A 277 1.56 3.26 22.54
C ASP A 277 3.05 3.05 22.77
N PHE A 278 3.59 3.71 23.79
CA PHE A 278 4.99 3.65 24.19
C PHE A 278 5.35 2.38 24.97
N GLN A 279 4.40 1.46 25.20
CA GLN A 279 4.64 0.14 25.81
C GLN A 279 5.55 0.23 27.05
N ASP A 280 6.64 -0.53 27.10
CA ASP A 280 7.65 -0.54 28.17
C ASP A 280 8.86 0.39 27.91
N SER A 281 8.68 1.44 27.08
CA SER A 281 9.73 2.41 26.78
C SER A 281 10.29 3.09 28.04
N ASN A 282 11.61 3.23 28.05
CA ASN A 282 12.40 3.83 29.14
C ASN A 282 13.67 4.45 28.56
N GLU A 283 14.56 4.97 29.40
CA GLU A 283 15.81 5.63 28.97
C GLU A 283 16.78 4.73 28.17
N LYS A 284 16.60 3.40 28.21
CA LYS A 284 17.50 2.41 27.57
C LYS A 284 16.82 1.57 26.48
N ARG A 285 15.50 1.71 26.31
CA ARG A 285 14.69 0.91 25.38
C ARG A 285 13.58 1.78 24.79
N PHE A 286 13.48 1.79 23.46
CA PHE A 286 12.42 2.47 22.73
C PHE A 286 11.52 1.44 22.04
N ASN A 287 10.35 1.22 22.61
CA ASN A 287 9.32 0.33 22.10
C ASN A 287 8.05 1.14 21.83
N VAL A 288 7.79 1.48 20.57
CA VAL A 288 6.60 2.25 20.18
C VAL A 288 5.75 1.49 19.17
N LEU A 289 4.45 1.41 19.44
CA LEU A 289 3.43 0.98 18.49
C LEU A 289 2.74 2.24 17.95
N ALA A 290 2.87 2.49 16.65
CA ALA A 290 2.19 3.59 15.97
C ALA A 290 0.89 3.10 15.33
N LEU A 291 -0.22 3.74 15.68
CA LEU A 291 -1.56 3.47 15.13
C LEU A 291 -1.98 4.65 14.23
N TYR A 292 -2.68 4.36 13.14
CA TYR A 292 -3.07 5.36 12.15
C TYR A 292 -4.40 5.02 11.48
N ASN A 293 -5.08 6.04 10.94
CA ASN A 293 -6.31 5.86 10.17
C ASN A 293 -5.98 5.42 8.74
N SER A 294 -6.37 4.21 8.35
CA SER A 294 -6.20 3.70 6.97
C SER A 294 -7.20 4.27 5.96
N THR A 295 -7.91 5.35 6.30
CA THR A 295 -8.94 6.02 5.48
C THR A 295 -8.53 6.17 4.02
N TYR A 296 -7.33 6.70 3.79
CA TYR A 296 -6.84 7.10 2.48
C TYR A 296 -6.22 5.95 1.67
N GLN A 297 -6.20 4.73 2.22
CA GLN A 297 -5.65 3.56 1.54
C GLN A 297 -6.50 3.12 0.34
N ASN A 298 -7.83 3.24 0.45
CA ASN A 298 -8.80 2.60 -0.45
C ASN A 298 -9.60 3.60 -1.31
N ILE A 299 -8.90 4.51 -1.99
CA ILE A 299 -9.52 5.58 -2.79
C ILE A 299 -9.91 5.09 -4.20
N SER A 300 -9.28 4.04 -4.71
CA SER A 300 -9.64 3.43 -5.99
C SER A 300 -10.78 2.42 -5.84
N TYR A 301 -11.92 2.71 -6.47
CA TYR A 301 -13.10 1.82 -6.57
C TYR A 301 -12.99 0.72 -7.66
N VAL A 302 -11.83 0.61 -8.30
CA VAL A 302 -11.54 -0.24 -9.47
C VAL A 302 -10.11 -0.77 -9.25
N PRO A 303 -9.75 -2.03 -9.59
CA PRO A 303 -8.55 -2.69 -9.05
C PRO A 303 -7.25 -2.04 -9.52
N MET A 304 -6.78 -1.11 -8.70
CA MET A 304 -5.56 -0.33 -8.83
C MET A 304 -4.89 -0.27 -7.44
N PRO A 305 -3.56 -0.13 -7.35
CA PRO A 305 -2.85 -0.19 -6.09
C PRO A 305 -3.33 0.84 -5.07
N PHE A 306 -3.29 0.45 -3.80
CA PHE A 306 -3.66 1.29 -2.66
C PHE A 306 -2.86 2.61 -2.64
N GLY A 307 -3.47 3.67 -2.09
CA GLY A 307 -2.79 4.95 -1.90
C GLY A 307 -1.63 4.83 -0.91
N LEU A 308 -0.50 5.47 -1.21
CA LEU A 308 0.67 5.53 -0.33
C LEU A 308 0.33 6.24 0.97
N LEU A 309 0.58 5.57 2.10
CA LEU A 309 0.27 6.07 3.43
C LEU A 309 1.46 6.80 4.04
N ARG A 310 1.22 7.99 4.57
CA ARG A 310 2.23 8.90 5.13
C ARG A 310 2.65 8.56 6.57
N VAL A 311 3.04 7.30 6.79
CA VAL A 311 3.41 6.74 8.11
C VAL A 311 4.86 7.06 8.49
N SER A 312 5.76 7.17 7.50
CA SER A 312 7.20 7.42 7.71
C SER A 312 7.47 8.70 8.50
N ARG A 313 6.77 9.80 8.20
CA ARG A 313 6.90 11.07 8.94
C ARG A 313 6.43 10.97 10.38
N SER A 314 5.37 10.20 10.64
CA SER A 314 4.87 9.92 12.00
C SER A 314 5.94 9.21 12.83
N LEU A 315 6.48 8.09 12.31
CA LEU A 315 7.53 7.32 12.98
C LEU A 315 8.81 8.14 13.21
N ASN A 316 9.18 8.98 12.24
CA ASN A 316 10.32 9.89 12.38
C ASN A 316 10.08 10.96 13.47
N ALA A 317 8.87 11.51 13.57
CA ALA A 317 8.54 12.53 14.57
C ALA A 317 8.65 11.96 16.01
N VAL A 318 8.04 10.81 16.29
CA VAL A 318 8.10 10.19 17.63
C VAL A 318 9.50 9.70 17.99
N SER A 319 10.26 9.16 17.02
CA SER A 319 11.66 8.76 17.23
C SER A 319 12.56 9.96 17.57
N ASN A 320 12.37 11.08 16.87
CA ASN A 320 13.05 12.34 17.18
C ASN A 320 12.70 12.88 18.57
N ALA A 321 11.44 12.79 18.96
CA ALA A 321 10.98 13.27 20.25
C ALA A 321 11.56 12.45 21.41
N TYR A 322 11.71 11.14 21.22
CA TYR A 322 12.40 10.25 22.16
C TYR A 322 13.91 10.52 22.25
N LEU A 323 14.59 10.80 21.12
CA LEU A 323 16.01 11.22 21.16
C LEU A 323 16.21 12.53 21.92
N GLN A 324 15.30 13.51 21.74
CA GLN A 324 15.32 14.76 22.52
C GLN A 324 15.03 14.53 24.01
N PHE A 325 14.20 13.55 24.37
CA PHE A 325 14.00 13.14 25.77
C PHE A 325 15.29 12.60 26.39
N LEU A 326 16.05 11.75 25.67
CA LEU A 326 17.29 11.18 26.19
C LEU A 326 18.44 12.19 26.36
N GLN A 327 18.54 13.18 25.47
CA GLN A 327 19.70 14.09 25.43
C GLN A 327 19.43 15.48 26.00
N GLY A 328 18.19 15.76 26.38
CA GLY A 328 17.75 17.09 26.80
C GLY A 328 17.33 17.97 25.61
N GLN A 329 16.32 18.80 25.86
CA GLN A 329 15.78 19.72 24.88
C GLN A 329 16.86 20.76 24.50
N GLY A 330 17.12 20.91 23.19
CA GLY A 330 18.13 21.83 22.69
C GLY A 330 19.54 21.25 22.47
N SER A 331 19.75 19.93 22.62
CA SER A 331 21.05 19.28 22.31
C SER A 331 21.50 19.43 20.83
N GLY A 332 20.63 19.92 19.95
CA GLY A 332 20.86 20.07 18.51
C GLY A 332 20.75 18.77 17.71
N ILE A 333 20.78 17.62 18.37
CA ILE A 333 20.76 16.30 17.71
C ILE A 333 19.34 15.95 17.28
N LYS A 334 19.17 15.71 15.97
CA LYS A 334 17.92 15.33 15.32
C LYS A 334 18.19 14.27 14.26
N MET A 335 17.37 13.22 14.21
CA MET A 335 17.29 12.26 13.12
C MET A 335 16.37 12.83 12.03
N LEU A 336 16.91 13.64 11.12
CA LEU A 336 16.12 14.26 10.05
C LEU A 336 15.64 13.19 9.04
N LEU A 337 14.33 13.11 8.77
CA LEU A 337 13.82 12.47 7.55
C LEU A 337 13.71 13.57 6.49
N GLU A 338 14.77 13.73 5.68
CA GLU A 338 14.90 14.84 4.75
C GLU A 338 13.87 14.82 3.63
N PHE A 339 13.66 13.67 2.99
CA PHE A 339 12.69 13.49 1.91
C PHE A 339 12.17 12.05 1.82
N THR A 340 11.15 11.87 0.99
CA THR A 340 10.69 10.58 0.47
C THR A 340 10.64 10.67 -1.05
N LYS A 341 11.27 9.73 -1.76
CA LYS A 341 11.25 9.64 -3.22
C LYS A 341 10.90 8.23 -3.69
N GLU A 342 10.40 8.14 -4.92
CA GLU A 342 10.18 6.87 -5.60
C GLU A 342 11.46 6.22 -6.12
N MET A 343 11.34 4.95 -6.52
CA MET A 343 12.38 4.28 -7.28
C MET A 343 12.41 4.77 -8.75
N PRO A 344 13.61 4.87 -9.38
CA PRO A 344 13.74 5.17 -10.80
C PRO A 344 12.88 4.27 -11.69
N LYS A 345 12.17 4.89 -12.63
CA LYS A 345 11.22 4.23 -13.52
C LYS A 345 11.70 4.29 -14.98
N GLN A 346 11.64 3.14 -15.67
CA GLN A 346 11.81 3.06 -17.12
C GLN A 346 10.51 3.39 -17.86
N ALA A 347 10.61 3.73 -19.15
CA ALA A 347 9.45 3.99 -19.99
C ALA A 347 8.48 2.78 -19.98
N THR A 348 7.22 3.01 -19.62
CA THR A 348 6.22 1.94 -19.52
C THR A 348 5.31 1.94 -20.74
N ARG A 349 5.04 0.75 -21.27
CA ARG A 349 3.99 0.51 -22.28
C ARG A 349 2.89 -0.31 -21.62
N LEU A 350 1.65 0.13 -21.74
CA LEU A 350 0.51 -0.67 -21.30
C LEU A 350 0.37 -1.90 -22.21
N THR A 351 0.63 -3.08 -21.64
CA THR A 351 0.43 -4.38 -22.29
C THR A 351 -0.49 -5.22 -21.42
N ILE A 352 -1.59 -5.68 -21.98
CA ILE A 352 -2.42 -6.71 -21.35
C ILE A 352 -1.94 -8.06 -21.89
N ASP A 353 -1.83 -9.07 -21.04
CA ASP A 353 -1.58 -10.45 -21.45
C ASP A 353 -2.72 -11.35 -20.97
N PHE A 354 -3.63 -11.69 -21.88
CA PHE A 354 -4.72 -12.63 -21.57
C PHE A 354 -4.22 -14.06 -21.30
N SER A 355 -3.00 -14.42 -21.70
CA SER A 355 -2.43 -15.74 -21.44
C SER A 355 -2.18 -15.95 -19.94
N SER A 356 -1.63 -14.95 -19.25
CA SER A 356 -1.41 -15.02 -17.79
C SER A 356 -2.71 -15.08 -16.99
N LEU A 357 -3.76 -14.37 -17.43
CA LEU A 357 -5.08 -14.33 -16.80
C LEU A 357 -5.87 -15.64 -16.95
N ILE A 358 -5.72 -16.35 -18.07
CA ILE A 358 -6.56 -17.51 -18.45
C ILE A 358 -5.79 -18.83 -18.32
N GLY A 359 -4.48 -18.79 -18.04
CA GLY A 359 -3.65 -19.96 -17.74
C GLY A 359 -4.27 -21.00 -16.77
N PRO A 360 -4.88 -20.59 -15.64
CA PRO A 360 -5.56 -21.53 -14.74
C PRO A 360 -6.73 -22.28 -15.39
N LEU A 361 -7.50 -21.63 -16.25
CA LEU A 361 -8.58 -22.28 -17.00
C LEU A 361 -8.01 -23.28 -18.01
N PHE A 362 -6.96 -22.93 -18.76
CA PHE A 362 -6.32 -23.89 -19.67
C PHE A 362 -5.75 -25.11 -18.92
N PHE A 363 -5.20 -24.92 -17.72
CA PHE A 363 -4.75 -26.02 -16.87
C PHE A 363 -5.92 -26.93 -16.43
N GLU A 364 -7.01 -26.37 -15.94
CA GLU A 364 -8.22 -27.13 -15.56
C GLU A 364 -8.80 -27.93 -16.74
N TRP A 365 -8.81 -27.35 -17.94
CA TRP A 365 -9.24 -28.03 -19.16
C TRP A 365 -8.32 -29.20 -19.56
N VAL A 366 -7.00 -29.07 -19.39
CA VAL A 366 -6.06 -30.18 -19.60
C VAL A 366 -6.28 -31.30 -18.58
N VAL A 367 -6.53 -30.97 -17.31
CA VAL A 367 -6.89 -31.96 -16.28
C VAL A 367 -8.20 -32.68 -16.62
N ALA A 368 -9.23 -31.96 -17.07
CA ALA A 368 -10.50 -32.54 -17.50
C ALA A 368 -10.39 -33.44 -18.75
N LEU A 369 -9.42 -33.17 -19.64
CA LEU A 369 -9.11 -34.04 -20.78
C LEU A 369 -8.36 -35.32 -20.37
N LEU A 370 -7.54 -35.28 -19.32
CA LEU A 370 -6.83 -36.45 -18.77
C LEU A 370 -7.76 -37.33 -17.91
N PHE A 371 -8.64 -36.68 -17.13
CA PHE A 371 -9.59 -37.30 -16.22
C PHE A 371 -11.01 -36.82 -16.56
N PRO A 372 -11.62 -37.31 -17.66
CA PRO A 372 -13.03 -37.07 -17.91
C PRO A 372 -13.82 -37.67 -16.74
N LEU A 373 -14.49 -36.80 -15.97
CA LEU A 373 -15.41 -37.21 -14.92
C LEU A 373 -16.47 -38.15 -15.51
N CYS A 374 -16.72 -39.25 -14.82
CA CYS A 374 -17.57 -40.36 -15.29
C CYS A 374 -19.04 -39.97 -15.42
#